data_AF-A0A0L6JQY6-F1
#
_entry.id   AF-A0A0L6JQY6-F1
#
_cell.length_a   1.000
_cell.length_b   1.000
_cell.length_c   1.000
_cell.angle_alpha   90.00
_cell.angle_beta   90.00
_cell.angle_gamma   90.00
#
_symmetry.space_group_name_H-M   'P 1'
#
loop_
_entity.id
_entity.type
_entity.pdbx_description
1 polymer ?
#
loop_
_entity_poly.entity_id
_entity_poly.type
_entity_poly.pdbx_seq_one_letter_code
_entity_poly.pdbx_strand_id
1 'polypeptide(L)'
;MGTIVHQLTKGVPAKIMEAEGLGDYYADHDHAIYPVSAAGNPFTAAYIQSKGDPIADLVEDLAAEQKARATYENLINMCDDPDVIDPLRFLREREVVHFQRFGEALDIVQRKLA
;
A
#
# COMPACT_ATOMS: atom_id res chain seq x y z
N MET A 1 3.01 5.32 -4.93
CA MET A 1 3.97 4.35 -4.35
C MET A 1 5.17 4.09 -5.25
N GLY A 2 5.03 3.45 -6.42
CA GLY A 2 6.19 3.11 -7.27
C GLY A 2 7.11 4.29 -7.62
N THR A 3 6.55 5.47 -7.91
CA THR A 3 7.35 6.68 -8.19
C THR A 3 8.18 7.15 -7.00
N ILE A 4 7.65 7.06 -5.78
CA ILE A 4 8.37 7.43 -4.54
C ILE A 4 9.59 6.51 -4.38
N VAL A 5 9.37 5.19 -4.51
CA VAL A 5 10.45 4.19 -4.43
C VAL A 5 11.50 4.45 -5.51
N HIS A 6 11.09 4.74 -6.74
CA HIS A 6 12.02 5.04 -7.83
C HIS A 6 12.84 6.29 -7.53
N GLN A 7 12.23 7.36 -7.03
CA GLN A 7 12.94 8.61 -6.71
C GLN A 7 13.96 8.41 -5.59
N LEU A 8 13.64 7.62 -4.57
CA LEU A 8 14.53 7.32 -3.46
C LEU A 8 15.74 6.48 -3.88
N THR A 9 15.58 5.58 -4.84
CA THR A 9 16.68 4.69 -5.27
C THR A 9 17.43 5.22 -6.49
N LYS A 10 16.86 6.14 -7.28
CA LYS A 10 17.41 6.56 -8.57
C LYS A 10 18.88 6.99 -8.48
N GLY A 11 19.75 6.23 -9.13
CA GLY A 11 21.18 6.54 -9.26
C GLY A 11 21.99 6.26 -7.99
N VAL A 12 21.39 5.60 -6.99
CA VAL A 12 22.11 5.14 -5.80
C VAL A 12 23.10 4.06 -6.25
N PRO A 13 24.41 4.21 -5.95
CA PRO A 13 25.39 3.19 -6.34
C PRO A 13 25.08 1.83 -5.70
N ALA A 14 25.28 0.74 -6.44
CA ALA A 14 25.04 -0.64 -5.98
C ALA A 14 25.66 -0.94 -4.59
N LYS A 15 26.86 -0.40 -4.33
CA LYS A 15 27.56 -0.58 -3.05
C LYS A 15 26.87 0.09 -1.87
N ILE A 16 26.14 1.18 -2.10
CA ILE A 16 25.32 1.83 -1.08
C ILE A 16 24.03 1.02 -0.87
N MET A 17 23.38 0.56 -1.95
CA MET A 17 22.23 -0.34 -1.83
C MET A 17 22.56 -1.58 -0.99
N GLU A 18 23.72 -2.22 -1.24
CA GLU A 18 24.21 -3.35 -0.44
C GLU A 18 24.44 -2.98 1.03
N ALA A 19 25.12 -1.86 1.30
CA ALA A 19 25.41 -1.41 2.66
C ALA A 19 24.16 -1.07 3.49
N GLU A 20 23.10 -0.57 2.83
CA GLU A 20 21.82 -0.22 3.45
C GLU A 20 20.81 -1.39 3.47
N GLY A 21 21.25 -2.62 3.16
CA GLY A 21 20.42 -3.82 3.25
C GLY A 21 19.46 -4.06 2.07
N LEU A 22 19.62 -3.32 0.97
CA LEU A 22 18.88 -3.49 -0.28
C LEU A 22 19.68 -4.27 -1.35
N GLY A 23 20.76 -4.95 -0.96
CA GLY A 23 21.65 -5.69 -1.87
C GLY A 23 20.91 -6.78 -2.65
N ASP A 24 20.10 -7.60 -1.97
CA ASP A 24 19.32 -8.66 -2.62
C ASP A 24 18.30 -8.09 -3.61
N TYR A 25 17.60 -7.00 -3.24
CA TYR A 25 16.67 -6.31 -4.15
C TYR A 25 17.38 -5.80 -5.40
N TYR A 26 18.55 -5.17 -5.22
CA TYR A 26 19.36 -4.66 -6.33
C TYR A 26 19.87 -5.78 -7.24
N ALA A 27 20.28 -6.91 -6.67
CA ALA A 27 20.76 -8.06 -7.44
C ALA A 27 19.68 -8.60 -8.39
N ASP A 28 18.42 -8.66 -7.92
CA ASP A 28 17.31 -9.18 -8.71
C ASP A 28 16.67 -8.14 -9.64
N HIS A 29 16.68 -6.86 -9.25
CA HIS A 29 15.84 -5.83 -9.87
C HIS A 29 16.57 -4.53 -10.24
N ASP A 30 17.86 -4.39 -9.95
CA ASP A 30 18.63 -3.14 -10.10
C ASP A 30 17.85 -1.97 -9.45
N HIS A 31 17.44 -0.97 -10.24
CA HIS A 31 16.63 0.17 -9.80
C HIS A 31 15.17 0.09 -10.27
N ALA A 32 14.78 -1.04 -10.88
CA ALA A 32 13.42 -1.24 -11.35
C ALA A 32 12.45 -1.42 -10.18
N ILE A 33 11.19 -1.02 -10.42
CA ILE A 33 10.13 -1.21 -9.43
C ILE A 33 9.55 -2.61 -9.58
N TYR A 34 9.78 -3.43 -8.55
CA TYR A 34 9.17 -4.74 -8.42
C TYR A 34 8.09 -4.77 -7.31
N PRO A 35 6.86 -5.27 -7.58
CA PRO A 35 5.80 -5.38 -6.58
C PRO A 35 6.11 -6.46 -5.53
N VAL A 36 6.73 -6.04 -4.43
CA VAL A 36 7.12 -6.88 -3.30
C VAL A 36 6.85 -6.15 -1.99
N SER A 37 6.51 -6.88 -0.93
CA SER A 37 6.38 -6.30 0.40
C SER A 37 7.75 -5.93 1.00
N ALA A 38 7.75 -5.14 2.08
CA ALA A 38 8.97 -4.78 2.81
C ALA A 38 9.74 -6.00 3.38
N ALA A 39 9.08 -7.16 3.49
CA ALA A 39 9.69 -8.42 3.95
C ALA A 39 10.12 -9.35 2.79
N GLY A 40 10.07 -8.87 1.54
CA GLY A 40 10.49 -9.66 0.37
C GLY A 40 9.43 -10.61 -0.19
N ASN A 41 8.17 -10.54 0.25
CA ASN A 41 7.10 -11.38 -0.30
C ASN A 41 6.54 -10.79 -1.60
N PRO A 42 6.64 -11.47 -2.76
CA PRO A 42 6.10 -10.96 -4.02
C PRO A 42 4.58 -10.79 -3.95
N PHE A 43 4.07 -9.79 -4.67
CA PHE A 43 2.63 -9.67 -4.86
C PHE A 43 2.09 -10.90 -5.59
N THR A 44 0.97 -11.44 -5.11
CA THR A 44 0.26 -12.54 -5.76
C THR A 44 -1.25 -12.30 -5.74
N ALA A 45 -1.97 -13.01 -6.60
CA ALA A 45 -3.43 -12.96 -6.62
C ALA A 45 -4.09 -13.44 -5.30
N ALA A 46 -3.33 -14.11 -4.42
CA ALA A 46 -3.86 -14.55 -3.12
C ALA A 46 -4.25 -13.39 -2.18
N TYR A 47 -3.75 -12.17 -2.44
CA TYR A 47 -4.13 -10.98 -1.69
C TYR A 47 -5.43 -10.32 -2.16
N ILE A 48 -6.00 -10.76 -3.28
CA ILE A 48 -7.26 -10.24 -3.81
C ILE A 48 -8.40 -11.12 -3.27
N GLN A 49 -9.36 -10.50 -2.60
CA GLN A 49 -10.61 -11.17 -2.23
C GLN A 49 -11.71 -10.79 -3.22
N SER A 50 -12.46 -11.78 -3.67
CA SER A 50 -13.60 -11.59 -4.56
C SER A 50 -14.50 -12.81 -4.44
N LYS A 51 -15.58 -12.67 -3.67
CA LYS A 51 -16.46 -13.77 -3.32
C LYS A 51 -17.76 -13.76 -4.13
N GLY A 52 -18.12 -12.61 -4.72
CA GLY A 52 -19.38 -12.42 -5.43
C GLY A 52 -20.58 -12.24 -4.48
N ASP A 53 -20.32 -12.20 -3.18
CA ASP A 53 -21.27 -11.77 -2.16
C ASP A 53 -20.97 -10.29 -1.85
N PRO A 54 -21.88 -9.36 -2.20
CA PRO A 54 -21.59 -7.94 -2.09
C PRO A 54 -21.42 -7.46 -0.65
N ILE A 55 -22.01 -8.13 0.35
CA ILE A 55 -21.78 -7.78 1.76
C ILE A 55 -20.38 -8.23 2.18
N ALA A 56 -20.01 -9.47 1.86
CA ALA A 56 -18.69 -10.00 2.19
C ALA A 56 -17.57 -9.19 1.52
N ASP A 57 -17.75 -8.86 0.24
CA ASP A 57 -16.77 -8.10 -0.55
C ASP A 57 -16.61 -6.67 0.03
N LEU A 58 -17.70 -5.95 0.32
CA LEU A 58 -17.63 -4.60 0.89
C LEU A 58 -17.06 -4.57 2.32
N VAL A 59 -17.29 -5.61 3.13
CA VAL A 59 -16.68 -5.73 4.46
C VAL A 59 -15.17 -5.99 4.35
N GLU A 60 -14.75 -6.74 3.35
CA GLU A 60 -13.32 -6.94 3.06
C GLU A 60 -12.66 -5.64 2.62
N ASP A 61 -13.29 -4.89 1.71
CA ASP A 61 -12.82 -3.56 1.27
C ASP A 61 -12.64 -2.62 2.46
N LEU A 62 -13.62 -2.54 3.38
CA LEU A 62 -13.53 -1.75 4.60
C LEU A 62 -12.31 -2.13 5.47
N ALA A 63 -12.05 -3.43 5.61
CA ALA A 63 -10.89 -3.92 6.35
C ALA A 63 -9.58 -3.61 5.61
N ALA A 64 -9.56 -3.70 4.28
CA ALA A 64 -8.42 -3.37 3.45
C ALA A 64 -7.99 -1.90 3.64
N GLU A 65 -8.92 -0.94 3.58
CA GLU A 65 -8.59 0.49 3.71
C GLU A 65 -8.10 0.84 5.11
N GLN A 66 -8.62 0.20 6.18
CA GLN A 66 -8.09 0.42 7.53
C GLN A 66 -6.66 -0.14 7.70
N LYS A 67 -6.36 -1.30 7.09
CA LYS A 67 -4.99 -1.85 7.08
C LYS A 67 -4.05 -0.92 6.30
N ALA A 68 -4.46 -0.46 5.11
CA ALA A 68 -3.69 0.47 4.29
C ALA A 68 -3.41 1.80 5.03
N ARG A 69 -4.45 2.41 5.63
CA ARG A 69 -4.31 3.61 6.46
C ARG A 69 -3.28 3.41 7.58
N ALA A 70 -3.36 2.30 8.31
CA ALA A 70 -2.42 1.98 9.39
C ALA A 70 -0.99 1.77 8.87
N THR A 71 -0.83 1.15 7.70
CA THR A 71 0.48 1.04 7.04
C THR A 71 1.06 2.40 6.70
N TYR A 72 0.28 3.33 6.14
CA TYR A 72 0.78 4.68 5.84
C TYR A 72 1.17 5.45 7.10
N GLU A 73 0.43 5.32 8.20
CA GLU A 73 0.83 5.91 9.50
C GLU A 73 2.19 5.40 9.96
N ASN A 74 2.42 4.09 9.86
CA ASN A 74 3.71 3.50 10.22
C ASN A 74 4.84 4.02 9.32
N LEU A 75 4.61 4.16 8.01
CA LEU A 75 5.59 4.74 7.08
C LEU A 75 5.90 6.20 7.41
N ILE A 76 4.88 7.01 7.74
CA ILE A 76 5.06 8.41 8.15
C ILE A 76 5.91 8.49 9.43
N ASN A 77 5.68 7.61 10.41
CA ASN A 77 6.46 7.58 11.65
C ASN A 77 7.95 7.21 11.43
N MET A 78 8.27 6.53 10.32
CA MET A 78 9.62 6.10 9.98
C MET A 78 10.36 7.05 9.02
N CYS A 79 9.73 8.16 8.62
CA CYS A 79 10.27 9.06 7.61
C CYS A 79 10.45 10.47 8.16
N ASP A 80 11.48 11.16 7.68
CA ASP A 80 11.80 12.56 8.00
C ASP A 80 11.81 13.47 6.77
N ASP A 81 11.75 12.91 5.55
CA ASP A 81 11.72 13.65 4.29
C ASP A 81 10.29 14.14 3.95
N PRO A 82 10.05 15.46 3.90
CA PRO A 82 8.74 16.02 3.53
C PRO A 82 8.25 15.55 2.14
N ASP A 83 9.15 15.34 1.19
CA ASP A 83 8.80 14.93 -0.18
C ASP A 83 8.27 13.49 -0.25
N VAL A 84 8.55 12.68 0.77
CA VAL A 84 7.97 11.35 0.98
C VAL A 84 6.72 11.42 1.85
N ILE A 85 6.76 12.18 2.94
CA ILE A 85 5.68 12.27 3.92
C ILE A 85 4.41 12.88 3.33
N ASP A 86 4.51 13.93 2.52
CA ASP A 86 3.32 14.63 2.04
C ASP A 86 2.46 13.77 1.08
N PRO A 87 3.03 13.04 0.11
CA PRO A 87 2.30 12.02 -0.63
C PRO A 87 1.68 10.94 0.27
N LEU A 88 2.37 10.48 1.31
CA LEU A 88 1.83 9.48 2.24
C LEU A 88 0.65 10.03 3.05
N ARG A 89 0.69 11.28 3.49
CA ARG A 89 -0.44 11.94 4.16
C ARG A 89 -1.67 12.03 3.25
N PHE A 90 -1.45 12.38 1.98
CA PHE A 90 -2.53 12.39 1.00
C PHE A 90 -3.15 11.00 0.83
N LEU A 91 -2.32 9.96 0.66
CA LEU A 91 -2.81 8.57 0.53
C LEU A 91 -3.55 8.12 1.78
N ARG A 92 -2.99 8.38 2.97
CA ARG A 92 -3.62 8.08 4.26
C ARG A 92 -5.02 8.70 4.38
N GLU A 93 -5.19 9.97 3.97
CA GLU A 93 -6.48 10.63 4.01
C GLU A 93 -7.46 10.04 2.99
N ARG A 94 -6.96 9.62 1.82
CA ARG A 94 -7.76 8.91 0.82
C ARG A 94 -8.33 7.61 1.39
N GLU A 95 -7.57 6.86 2.18
CA GLU A 95 -8.07 5.63 2.83
C GLU A 95 -9.23 5.90 3.80
N VAL A 96 -9.23 7.05 4.48
CA VAL A 96 -10.36 7.47 5.32
C VAL A 96 -11.60 7.69 4.46
N VAL A 97 -11.44 8.37 3.32
CA VAL A 97 -12.54 8.60 2.36
C VAL A 97 -13.02 7.29 1.75
N HIS A 98 -12.13 6.40 1.33
CA HIS A 98 -12.48 5.11 0.76
C HIS A 98 -13.26 4.26 1.76
N PHE A 99 -12.79 4.16 3.00
CA PHE A 99 -13.51 3.49 4.08
C PHE A 99 -14.93 4.04 4.25
N GLN A 100 -15.10 5.36 4.28
CA GLN A 100 -16.43 5.98 4.39
C GLN A 100 -17.33 5.61 3.19
N ARG A 101 -16.78 5.63 1.96
CA ARG A 101 -17.56 5.30 0.75
C ARG A 101 -17.95 3.84 0.68
N PHE A 102 -17.08 2.91 1.07
CA PHE A 102 -17.45 1.49 1.18
C PHE A 102 -18.50 1.27 2.27
N GLY A 103 -18.43 2.00 3.38
CA GLY A 103 -19.42 1.93 4.45
C GLY A 103 -20.80 2.41 4.00
N GLU A 104 -20.86 3.53 3.28
CA GLU A 104 -22.08 4.03 2.64
C GLU A 104 -22.66 3.01 1.64
N ALA A 105 -21.81 2.38 0.82
CA ALA A 105 -22.21 1.35 -0.11
C ALA A 105 -22.76 0.10 0.60
N LEU A 106 -22.12 -0.34 1.67
CA LEU A 106 -22.53 -1.49 2.47
C LEU A 106 -23.92 -1.28 3.06
N ASP A 107 -24.18 -0.11 3.65
CA ASP A 107 -25.50 0.23 4.19
C ASP A 107 -26.59 0.21 3.11
N ILE A 108 -26.30 0.75 1.92
CA ILE A 108 -27.24 0.72 0.78
C ILE A 108 -27.53 -0.73 0.35
N VAL A 109 -26.51 -1.57 0.24
CA VAL A 109 -26.66 -2.99 -0.15
C VAL A 109 -27.50 -3.73 0.87
N GLN A 110 -27.20 -3.59 2.16
CA GLN A 110 -27.95 -4.25 3.23
C GLN A 110 -29.42 -3.84 3.23
N ARG A 111 -29.72 -2.56 3.05
CA ARG A 111 -31.11 -2.06 2.94
C ARG A 111 -31.87 -2.60 1.73
N LYS A 112 -31.19 -2.93 0.62
CA LYS A 112 -31.81 -3.50 -0.57
C LYS A 112 -32.05 -5.01 -0.49
N LEU A 113 -31.29 -5.69 0.37
CA LEU A 113 -31.39 -7.14 0.58
C LEU A 113 -32.32 -7.52 1.75
N ALA A 114 -32.67 -6.55 2.59
CA ALA A 114 -33.71 -6.66 3.62
C ALA A 114 -35.12 -6.62 3.01
#